data_AF-A0A533RVQ5-F1
#
_entry.id   AF-A0A533RVQ5-F1
#
_cell.length_a   1.000
_cell.length_b   1.000
_cell.length_c   1.000
_cell.angle_alpha   90.00
_cell.angle_beta   90.00
_cell.angle_gamma   90.00
#
_symmetry.space_group_name_H-M   'P 1'
#
loop_
_entity.id
_entity.type
_entity.pdbx_description
1 polymer ?
#
loop_
_entity_poly.entity_id
_entity_poly.type
_entity_poly.pdbx_seq_one_letter_code
_entity_poly.pdbx_strand_id
1 'polypeptide(L)'
;MYKVIYKAIEDINAARVGMLSPDIVEQDTATIEIRELFRVPKVGVIAGCYVTDGEVSRDDQLRIVRDGTIVYEGKMGSLRRFKEDVKSVKQGYECGIGIEGFQDIKEGDVLETFRTVEVAREA
;
A
#
# COMPACT_ATOMS: atom_id res chain seq x y z
N MET A 1 3.84 22.23 12.34
CA MET A 1 2.37 22.14 12.37
C MET A 1 2.04 20.70 12.69
N TYR A 2 1.79 20.41 13.98
CA TYR A 2 1.40 19.10 14.49
C TYR A 2 -0.10 19.19 14.83
N LYS A 3 -0.89 18.19 14.44
CA LYS A 3 -2.26 18.01 14.94
C LYS A 3 -2.41 16.58 15.45
N VAL A 4 -2.07 16.42 16.72
CA VAL A 4 -2.64 15.37 17.57
C VAL A 4 -3.71 16.05 18.42
N ILE A 5 -4.72 15.27 18.82
CA ILE A 5 -5.73 15.48 19.88
C ILE A 5 -7.10 15.96 19.38
N TYR A 6 -8.02 15.00 19.18
CA TYR A 6 -9.24 14.78 19.98
C TYR A 6 -10.00 13.54 19.42
N LYS A 7 -9.88 12.39 20.09
CA LYS A 7 -10.94 11.37 20.13
C LYS A 7 -11.35 11.26 21.60
N ALA A 8 -12.18 12.20 22.03
CA ALA A 8 -12.83 12.13 23.33
C ALA A 8 -14.31 11.85 23.08
N ILE A 9 -14.81 10.82 23.78
CA ILE A 9 -16.21 10.46 23.99
C ILE A 9 -16.82 9.58 22.89
N GLU A 10 -16.70 8.25 23.06
CA GLU A 10 -17.81 7.31 22.78
C GLU A 10 -17.89 6.25 23.88
N ASP A 11 -18.92 6.44 24.71
CA ASP A 11 -19.78 5.53 25.47
C ASP A 11 -19.24 4.31 26.26
N ILE A 12 -19.54 4.41 27.56
CA ILE A 12 -19.66 3.32 28.52
C ILE A 12 -20.89 2.48 28.16
N ASN A 13 -20.69 1.22 27.75
CA ASN A 13 -21.68 0.17 27.97
C ASN A 13 -21.00 -1.19 28.15
N ALA A 14 -20.95 -1.63 29.40
CA ALA A 14 -20.45 -2.92 29.81
C ALA A 14 -21.52 -4.00 29.61
N ALA A 15 -21.31 -4.96 28.70
CA ALA A 15 -21.91 -6.28 28.77
C ALA A 15 -21.22 -7.27 27.80
N ARG A 16 -20.60 -8.32 28.37
CA ARG A 16 -20.10 -9.55 27.74
C ARG A 16 -18.71 -9.45 27.08
N VAL A 17 -17.70 -9.82 27.87
CA VAL A 17 -16.50 -10.53 27.40
C VAL A 17 -16.98 -11.68 26.51
N GLY A 18 -16.65 -11.67 25.22
CA GLY A 18 -17.14 -12.71 24.31
C GLY A 18 -16.73 -12.61 22.84
N MET A 19 -16.22 -11.47 22.37
CA MET A 19 -15.55 -11.36 21.07
C MET A 19 -14.47 -10.28 21.23
N LEU A 20 -13.25 -10.67 21.63
CA LEU A 20 -12.10 -9.80 21.37
C LEU A 20 -11.95 -9.78 19.84
N SER A 21 -12.63 -8.85 19.18
CA SER A 21 -12.34 -8.51 17.80
C SER A 21 -10.83 -8.26 17.74
N PRO A 22 -10.08 -9.02 16.92
CA PRO A 22 -8.65 -8.77 16.78
C PRO A 22 -8.47 -7.29 16.45
N ASP A 23 -7.50 -6.63 17.09
CA ASP A 23 -7.13 -5.27 16.72
C ASP A 23 -6.56 -5.34 15.30
N ILE A 24 -7.40 -4.99 14.34
CA ILE A 24 -7.06 -4.87 12.93
C ILE A 24 -6.23 -3.58 12.82
N VAL A 25 -4.91 -3.72 12.69
CA VAL A 25 -4.01 -2.57 12.54
C VAL A 25 -3.61 -2.46 11.07
N GLU A 26 -3.88 -1.30 10.47
CA GLU A 26 -3.32 -0.93 9.19
C GLU A 26 -1.86 -0.52 9.39
N GLN A 27 -0.95 -1.23 8.74
CA GLN A 27 0.48 -0.94 8.77
C GLN A 27 0.94 -0.59 7.35
N ASP A 28 1.37 0.66 7.16
CA ASP A 28 2.08 1.07 5.95
C ASP A 28 3.36 0.21 5.84
N THR A 29 3.46 -0.51 4.72
CA THR A 29 4.48 -1.54 4.49
C THR A 29 5.65 -1.00 3.67
N ALA A 30 5.36 -0.14 2.69
CA ALA A 30 6.36 0.51 1.86
C ALA A 30 5.89 1.83 1.26
N THR A 31 6.86 2.69 0.97
CA THR A 31 6.69 3.91 0.16
C THR A 31 7.53 3.78 -1.09
N ILE A 32 6.95 4.16 -2.23
CA ILE A 32 7.49 3.86 -3.55
C ILE A 32 7.24 5.07 -4.45
N GLU A 33 8.26 5.54 -5.15
CA GLU A 33 8.13 6.68 -6.06
C GLU A 33 8.14 6.22 -7.52
N ILE A 34 7.25 6.76 -8.34
CA ILE A 34 7.18 6.42 -9.77
C ILE A 34 8.19 7.25 -10.54
N ARG A 35 9.12 6.56 -11.21
CA ARG A 35 10.18 7.19 -12.01
C ARG A 35 9.96 7.08 -13.50
N GLU A 36 9.40 5.96 -13.96
CA GLU A 36 9.17 5.70 -15.38
C GLU A 36 7.85 4.95 -15.56
N LEU A 37 7.29 4.96 -16.77
CA LEU A 37 6.08 4.24 -17.12
C LEU A 37 6.34 3.31 -18.30
N PHE A 38 6.15 2.02 -18.08
CA PHE A 38 6.32 0.98 -19.08
C PHE A 38 4.97 0.47 -19.55
N ARG A 39 4.68 0.62 -20.85
CA ARG A 39 3.46 0.05 -21.42
C ARG A 39 3.75 -1.34 -21.97
N VAL A 40 3.19 -2.37 -21.32
CA VAL A 40 3.38 -3.76 -21.73
C VAL A 40 2.12 -4.26 -22.46
N PRO A 41 2.23 -4.65 -23.75
CA PRO A 41 1.12 -5.24 -24.47
C PRO A 41 0.68 -6.54 -23.75
N LYS A 42 -0.62 -6.66 -23.45
CA LYS A 42 -1.32 -7.72 -22.68
C LYS A 42 -1.45 -7.52 -21.16
N VAL A 43 -0.59 -6.73 -20.51
CA VAL A 43 -0.66 -6.51 -19.05
C VAL A 43 -1.21 -5.12 -18.72
N GLY A 44 -0.93 -4.12 -19.56
CA GLY A 44 -1.37 -2.74 -19.36
C GLY A 44 -0.20 -1.79 -19.14
N VAL A 45 -0.44 -0.71 -18.39
CA VAL A 45 0.59 0.23 -17.96
C VAL A 45 1.22 -0.30 -16.67
N ILE A 46 2.54 -0.43 -16.65
CA ILE A 46 3.34 -0.81 -15.51
C ILE A 46 4.13 0.42 -15.09
N ALA A 47 3.99 0.84 -13.84
CA ALA A 47 4.81 1.90 -13.27
C ALA A 47 6.18 1.32 -12.92
N GLY A 48 7.24 1.84 -13.54
CA GLY A 48 8.61 1.67 -13.10
C GLY A 48 8.85 2.54 -11.89
N CYS A 49 8.90 1.93 -10.73
CA CYS A 49 8.90 2.62 -9.45
C CYS A 49 10.03 2.13 -8.55
N TYR A 50 10.53 3.06 -7.74
CA TYR A 50 11.67 2.86 -6.86
C TYR A 50 11.18 2.80 -5.41
N VAL A 51 11.43 1.68 -4.73
CA VAL A 51 11.04 1.54 -3.33
C VAL A 51 11.98 2.38 -2.47
N THR A 52 11.48 3.48 -1.92
CA THR A 52 12.25 4.38 -1.07
C THR A 52 12.43 3.81 0.32
N ASP A 53 11.38 3.21 0.87
CA ASP A 53 11.36 2.70 2.23
C ASP A 53 10.42 1.50 2.37
N GLY A 54 10.79 0.53 3.21
CA GLY A 54 9.96 -0.64 3.52
C GLY A 54 10.11 -1.82 2.56
N GLU A 55 9.10 -2.69 2.52
CA GLU A 55 9.02 -3.84 1.62
C GLU A 55 7.61 -3.94 1.03
N VAL A 56 7.51 -4.03 -0.29
CA VAL A 56 6.23 -4.19 -0.98
C VAL A 56 5.99 -5.67 -1.28
N SER A 57 4.84 -6.20 -0.89
CA SER A 57 4.41 -7.56 -1.20
C SER A 57 3.25 -7.56 -2.19
N ARG A 58 3.15 -8.60 -3.00
CA ARG A 58 2.08 -8.71 -4.01
C ARG A 58 0.66 -8.75 -3.41
N ASP A 59 0.54 -9.23 -2.19
CA ASP A 59 -0.74 -9.33 -1.46
C ASP A 59 -1.15 -8.00 -0.79
N ASP A 60 -0.27 -7.01 -0.77
CA ASP A 60 -0.53 -5.73 -0.11
C ASP A 60 -1.47 -4.84 -0.96
N GLN A 61 -2.19 -3.96 -0.26
CA GLN A 61 -2.97 -2.91 -0.92
C GLN A 61 -2.06 -1.74 -1.26
N LEU A 62 -2.45 -0.95 -2.26
CA LEU A 62 -1.72 0.22 -2.69
C LEU A 62 -2.67 1.40 -2.87
N ARG A 63 -2.16 2.59 -2.58
CA ARG A 63 -2.78 3.86 -2.93
C ARG A 63 -1.77 4.75 -3.64
N ILE A 64 -2.23 5.47 -4.65
CA ILE A 64 -1.45 6.45 -5.39
C ILE A 64 -1.78 7.82 -4.83
N VAL A 65 -0.75 8.53 -4.40
CA VAL A 65 -0.81 9.90 -3.89
C VAL A 65 -0.08 10.82 -4.87
N ARG A 66 -0.79 11.84 -5.34
CA ARG A 66 -0.26 12.91 -6.19
C ARG A 66 -0.51 14.24 -5.49
N ASP A 67 0.54 15.01 -5.23
CA ASP A 67 0.46 16.32 -4.54
C ASP A 67 -0.32 16.26 -3.20
N GLY A 68 -0.22 15.15 -2.47
CA GLY A 68 -0.92 14.94 -1.19
C GLY A 68 -2.40 14.56 -1.30
N THR A 69 -2.91 14.30 -2.51
CA THR A 69 -4.26 13.79 -2.74
C THR A 69 -4.21 12.34 -3.23
N ILE A 70 -5.08 11.47 -2.68
CA ILE A 70 -5.22 10.09 -3.15
C ILE A 70 -5.92 10.12 -4.51
N VAL A 71 -5.19 9.74 -5.56
CA VAL A 71 -5.69 9.67 -6.94
C VAL A 71 -6.39 8.35 -7.20
N TYR A 72 -5.85 7.27 -6.63
CA TYR A 72 -6.36 5.94 -6.82
C TYR A 72 -6.04 5.07 -5.61
N GLU A 73 -6.97 4.20 -5.25
CA GLU A 73 -6.77 3.17 -4.24
C GLU A 73 -7.18 1.84 -4.85
N GLY A 74 -6.35 0.82 -4.68
CA GLY A 74 -6.61 -0.47 -5.27
C GLY A 74 -5.67 -1.56 -4.78
N LYS A 75 -5.63 -2.64 -5.55
CA LYS A 75 -4.77 -3.79 -5.29
C LYS A 75 -3.69 -3.89 -6.36
N MET A 76 -2.57 -4.50 -6.01
CA MET A 76 -1.54 -4.84 -7.00
C MET A 76 -2.09 -5.92 -7.93
N GLY A 77 -2.09 -5.66 -9.23
CA GLY A 77 -2.37 -6.70 -10.23
C GLY A 77 -1.13 -7.57 -10.48
N SER A 78 0.02 -6.92 -10.67
CA SER A 78 1.28 -7.59 -10.97
C SER A 78 2.47 -6.86 -10.39
N LEU A 79 3.38 -7.61 -9.74
CA LEU A 79 4.65 -7.11 -9.24
C LEU A 79 5.77 -7.82 -10.01
N ARG A 80 6.44 -7.07 -10.88
CA ARG A 80 7.50 -7.59 -11.74
C ARG A 80 8.77 -6.81 -11.56
N ARG A 81 9.89 -7.51 -11.42
CA ARG A 81 11.21 -6.88 -11.42
C ARG A 81 11.90 -7.26 -12.72
N PHE A 82 12.11 -6.27 -13.59
CA PHE A 82 12.60 -6.44 -14.96
C PHE A 82 11.74 -7.42 -15.78
N LYS A 83 12.06 -8.71 -15.76
CA LYS A 83 11.35 -9.77 -16.50
C LYS A 83 10.86 -10.91 -15.61
N GLU A 84 11.05 -10.81 -14.30
CA GLU A 84 10.70 -11.86 -13.34
C GLU A 84 9.56 -11.39 -12.43
N ASP A 85 8.56 -12.24 -12.26
CA ASP A 85 7.49 -12.04 -11.28
C ASP A 85 8.06 -12.34 -9.88
N VAL A 86 7.99 -11.34 -8.99
CA VAL A 86 8.55 -11.40 -7.64
C VAL A 86 7.44 -11.32 -6.60
N LYS A 87 7.64 -11.98 -5.46
CA LYS A 87 6.65 -12.00 -4.37
C LYS A 87 6.72 -10.75 -3.51
N SER A 88 7.93 -10.30 -3.19
CA SER A 88 8.17 -9.07 -2.46
C SER A 88 9.39 -8.33 -3.03
N VAL A 89 9.41 -7.01 -2.85
CA VAL A 89 10.54 -6.15 -3.22
C VAL A 89 10.88 -5.26 -2.04
N LYS A 90 12.15 -5.30 -1.63
CA LYS A 90 12.66 -4.49 -0.53
C LYS A 90 13.04 -3.08 -0.99
N GLN A 91 13.17 -2.18 -0.02
CA GLN A 91 13.73 -0.85 -0.23
C GLN A 91 15.08 -0.87 -0.96
N GLY A 92 15.30 0.14 -1.77
CA GLY A 92 16.51 0.31 -2.56
C GLY A 92 16.51 -0.43 -3.90
N TYR A 93 15.46 -1.20 -4.18
CA TYR A 93 15.29 -1.91 -5.46
C TYR A 93 14.21 -1.26 -6.33
N GLU A 94 14.42 -1.37 -7.64
CA GLU A 94 13.44 -1.01 -8.67
C GLU A 94 12.47 -2.16 -8.90
N CYS A 95 11.20 -1.81 -9.02
CA CYS A 95 10.13 -2.73 -9.37
C CYS A 95 9.17 -2.11 -10.38
N GLY A 96 8.54 -2.97 -11.15
CA GLY A 96 7.42 -2.67 -12.03
C GLY A 96 6.13 -3.05 -11.33
N ILE A 97 5.33 -2.07 -10.94
CA ILE A 97 4.01 -2.29 -10.35
C ILE A 97 2.94 -2.07 -11.42
N GLY A 98 2.18 -3.11 -11.69
CA GLY A 98 0.97 -3.04 -12.50
C GLY A 98 -0.25 -2.92 -11.60
N ILE A 99 -1.01 -1.85 -11.76
CA ILE A 99 -2.21 -1.56 -10.98
C ILE A 99 -3.42 -2.07 -11.75
N GLU A 100 -4.24 -2.90 -11.12
CA GLU A 100 -5.46 -3.39 -11.76
C GLU A 100 -6.52 -2.28 -11.77
N GLY A 101 -7.13 -2.03 -12.93
CA GLY A 101 -8.20 -1.02 -13.07
C GLY A 101 -7.73 0.43 -13.21
N PHE A 102 -6.42 0.70 -13.14
CA PHE A 102 -5.89 2.07 -13.27
C PHE A 102 -4.73 2.13 -14.26
N GLN A 103 -4.86 2.99 -15.28
CA GLN A 103 -3.87 3.14 -16.35
C GLN A 103 -3.33 4.56 -16.47
N ASP A 104 -3.89 5.55 -15.76
CA ASP A 104 -3.48 6.96 -15.82
C ASP A 104 -2.44 7.30 -14.73
N ILE A 105 -1.40 6.47 -14.67
CA ILE A 105 -0.28 6.65 -13.76
C ILE A 105 0.66 7.69 -14.37
N LYS A 106 1.22 8.60 -13.56
CA LYS A 106 2.19 9.61 -14.02
C LYS A 106 3.51 9.48 -13.28
N GLU A 107 4.58 9.91 -13.96
CA GLU A 107 5.90 10.04 -13.35
C GLU A 107 5.85 11.10 -12.25
N GLY A 108 6.47 10.83 -11.10
CA GLY A 108 6.43 11.69 -9.92
C GLY A 108 5.28 11.41 -8.94
N ASP A 109 4.40 10.46 -9.24
CA ASP A 109 3.42 9.98 -8.26
C ASP A 109 4.10 9.14 -7.16
N VAL A 110 3.53 9.18 -5.95
CA VAL A 110 3.97 8.37 -4.82
C VAL A 110 2.96 7.24 -4.61
N LEU A 111 3.44 6.01 -4.56
CA LEU A 111 2.69 4.83 -4.17
C LEU A 111 2.99 4.52 -2.71
N GLU A 112 1.94 4.46 -1.91
CA GLU A 112 1.99 3.93 -0.55
C GLU A 112 1.32 2.57 -0.53
N THR A 113 2.02 1.58 0.01
CA THR A 113 1.47 0.23 0.16
C THR A 113 1.26 -0.06 1.61
N PHE A 114 0.11 -0.62 1.93
CA PHE A 114 -0.29 -0.91 3.29
C PHE A 114 -0.87 -2.31 3.38
N ARG A 115 -0.67 -2.92 4.54
CA ARG A 115 -1.21 -4.23 4.85
C ARG A 115 -2.02 -4.15 6.11
N THR A 116 -3.09 -4.92 6.12
CA THR A 116 -3.88 -5.14 7.32
C THR A 116 -3.28 -6.32 8.07
N VAL A 117 -2.72 -6.07 9.26
CA VAL A 117 -2.20 -7.13 10.13
C VAL A 117 -3.15 -7.28 11.31
N GLU A 118 -3.72 -8.47 11.44
CA GLU A 118 -4.41 -8.88 12.66
C GLU A 118 -3.35 -9.19 13.71
N VAL A 119 -3.10 -8.25 14.63
CA VAL A 119 -2.16 -8.48 15.71
C VAL A 119 -2.86 -9.35 16.74
N ALA A 120 -2.63 -10.67 16.68
CA ALA A 120 -2.97 -11.55 17.77
C ALA A 120 -2.10 -11.14 18.96
N ARG A 121 -2.67 -10.51 20.00
CA ARG A 121 -1.98 -10.39 21.28
C ARG A 121 -1.71 -11.81 21.79
N GLU A 122 -0.46 -12.24 21.76
CA GLU A 122 -0.03 -13.37 22.60
C GLU A 122 -0.24 -12.97 24.07
N ALA A 123 -0.90 -13.88 24.78
CA ALA A 123 -1.35 -13.74 26.16
C ALA A 123 -0.22 -13.99 27.17
#